data_AF-A0A951K3L3-F1
#
_entry.id   AF-A0A951K3L3-F1
#
_cell.length_a   1.000
_cell.length_b   1.000
_cell.length_c   1.000
_cell.angle_alpha   90.00
_cell.angle_beta   90.00
_cell.angle_gamma   90.00
#
_symmetry.space_group_name_H-M   'P 1'
#
loop_
_entity.id
_entity.type
_entity.pdbx_description
1 polymer ?
#
loop_
_entity_poly.entity_id
_entity_poly.type
_entity_poly.pdbx_seq_one_letter_code
_entity_poly.pdbx_strand_id
1 'polypeptide(L)' 'EHGWSAGRCIPHGGHQMALNIAAGLRLGGNESYPDLFQPFGGFPDGVEVVEGHVSLPDLPGIGFEAKTDLYAELRALSD' A
#
# COMPACT_ATOMS: atom_id res chain seq x y z
N GLU A 1 12.79 20.76 -17.94
CA GLU A 1 12.16 19.48 -17.52
C GLU A 1 12.31 18.45 -18.63
N HIS A 2 12.58 17.20 -18.28
CA HIS A 2 12.84 16.12 -19.25
C HIS A 2 11.57 15.40 -19.76
N GLY A 3 10.36 15.91 -19.47
CA GLY A 3 9.10 15.37 -20.00
C GLY A 3 8.61 14.05 -19.39
N TRP A 4 9.03 13.71 -18.17
CA TRP A 4 8.64 12.46 -17.51
C TRP A 4 7.20 12.49 -16.99
N SER A 5 6.47 11.40 -17.22
CA SER A 5 5.12 11.20 -16.66
C SER A 5 5.20 10.47 -15.32
N ALA A 6 4.36 10.88 -14.36
CA ALA A 6 4.17 10.18 -13.08
C ALA A 6 3.72 8.72 -13.26
N GLY A 7 3.03 8.41 -14.37
CA GLY A 7 2.66 7.04 -14.75
C GLY A 7 3.85 6.13 -15.13
N ARG A 8 5.08 6.64 -15.09
CA ARG A 8 6.31 5.85 -15.20
C ARG A 8 6.88 5.44 -13.84
N CYS A 9 6.32 5.95 -12.74
CA CYS A 9 6.76 5.62 -11.39
C CYS A 9 6.02 4.40 -10.87
N ILE A 10 6.77 3.41 -10.40
CA ILE A 10 6.29 2.29 -9.60
C ILE A 10 7.18 2.29 -8.35
N PRO A 11 6.70 2.85 -7.21
CA PRO A 11 7.51 2.95 -6.01
C PRO A 11 7.95 1.59 -5.49
N HIS A 12 9.18 1.55 -4.97
CA HIS A 12 9.71 0.42 -4.22
C HIS A 12 9.09 0.34 -2.83
N GLY A 13 9.04 -0.86 -2.25
CA GLY A 13 8.92 -1.04 -0.81
C GLY A 13 7.61 -1.68 -0.33
N GLY A 14 6.66 -1.98 -1.22
CA GLY A 14 5.58 -2.90 -0.87
C GLY A 14 4.57 -2.42 0.18
N HIS A 15 4.47 -1.11 0.43
CA HIS A 15 3.75 -0.56 1.58
C HIS A 15 2.50 0.25 1.22
N GLN A 16 1.53 0.31 2.14
CA GLN A 16 0.22 0.97 1.93
C GLN A 16 0.30 2.47 1.63
N MET A 17 1.35 3.17 2.11
CA MET A 17 1.57 4.57 1.74
C MET A 17 1.80 4.75 0.22
N ALA A 18 2.57 3.86 -0.42
CA ALA A 18 2.82 3.96 -1.85
C ALA A 18 1.58 3.60 -2.68
N LEU A 19 0.70 2.71 -2.18
CA LEU A 19 -0.62 2.48 -2.79
C LEU A 19 -1.45 3.76 -2.81
N ASN A 20 -1.53 4.48 -1.69
CA ASN A 20 -2.28 5.73 -1.59
C ASN A 20 -1.73 6.80 -2.53
N ILE A 21 -0.39 6.93 -2.62
CA ILE A 21 0.25 7.85 -3.58
C ILE A 21 -0.06 7.43 -5.01
N ALA A 22 0.02 6.13 -5.33
CA ALA A 22 -0.28 5.62 -6.67
C ALA A 22 -1.71 5.93 -7.10
N ALA A 23 -2.69 5.69 -6.22
CA ALA A 23 -4.10 5.97 -6.49
C ALA A 23 -4.39 7.48 -6.56
N GLY A 24 -3.85 8.28 -5.62
CA GLY A 24 -4.12 9.71 -5.53
C GLY A 24 -3.42 10.55 -6.59
N LEU A 25 -2.17 10.21 -6.94
CA LEU A 25 -1.34 10.97 -7.88
C LEU A 25 -1.19 10.30 -9.26
N ARG A 26 -1.89 9.18 -9.50
CA ARG A 26 -1.90 8.44 -10.77
C ARG A 26 -0.51 7.97 -11.18
N LEU A 27 0.18 7.29 -10.25
CA LEU A 27 1.42 6.60 -10.58
C LEU A 27 1.13 5.34 -11.41
N GLY A 28 2.19 4.70 -11.91
CA GLY A 28 2.06 3.48 -12.73
C GLY A 28 1.72 2.21 -11.93
N GLY A 29 1.93 2.22 -10.62
CA GLY A 29 1.64 1.08 -9.74
C GLY A 29 2.37 1.18 -8.41
N ASN A 30 2.46 0.05 -7.70
CA ASN A 30 3.26 -0.12 -6.49
C ASN A 30 3.82 -1.55 -6.46
N GLU A 31 5.02 -1.72 -5.90
CA GLU A 31 5.56 -3.06 -5.61
C GLU A 31 4.72 -3.76 -4.53
N SER A 32 4.83 -5.09 -4.43
CA SER A 32 4.27 -5.88 -3.33
C SER A 32 5.17 -7.08 -3.02
N TYR A 33 5.29 -7.43 -1.74
CA TYR A 33 6.02 -8.60 -1.26
C TYR A 33 5.06 -9.56 -0.55
N PRO A 34 4.48 -10.55 -1.25
CA PRO A 34 3.48 -11.44 -0.65
C PRO A 34 3.98 -12.17 0.60
N ASP A 35 5.22 -12.66 0.55
CA ASP A 35 5.77 -13.57 1.57
C ASP A 35 6.91 -12.95 2.41
N LEU A 36 7.29 -11.70 2.16
CA LEU A 36 8.44 -11.07 2.82
C LEU A 36 8.00 -9.85 3.64
N PHE A 37 8.74 -9.63 4.74
CA PHE A 37 8.64 -8.44 5.60
C PHE A 37 7.29 -8.24 6.31
N GLN A 38 6.47 -9.29 6.38
CA GLN A 38 5.24 -9.27 7.19
C GLN A 38 5.55 -8.94 8.66
N PRO A 39 4.70 -8.16 9.35
CA PRO A 39 3.42 -7.61 8.87
C PRO A 39 3.54 -6.27 8.12
N PHE A 40 4.76 -5.74 7.91
CA PHE A 40 5.05 -4.38 7.43
C PHE A 40 4.99 -4.26 5.89
N GLY A 41 3.78 -4.25 5.35
CA GLY A 41 3.52 -4.12 3.92
C GLY A 41 2.15 -4.70 3.56
N GLY A 42 1.97 -5.05 2.28
CA GLY A 42 0.76 -5.72 1.82
C GLY A 42 -0.47 -4.80 1.80
N PHE A 43 -1.64 -5.39 2.03
CA PHE A 43 -2.95 -4.75 1.85
C PHE A 43 -3.81 -4.89 3.10
N PRO A 44 -4.87 -4.08 3.25
CA PRO A 44 -5.93 -4.35 4.22
C PRO A 44 -6.49 -5.78 4.10
N ASP A 45 -6.94 -6.34 5.22
CA ASP A 45 -7.50 -7.68 5.30
C ASP A 45 -8.72 -7.80 4.37
N GLY A 46 -8.79 -8.91 3.63
CA GLY A 46 -9.85 -9.18 2.64
C GLY A 46 -9.67 -8.49 1.29
N VAL A 47 -8.67 -7.61 1.12
CA VAL A 47 -8.32 -7.08 -0.21
C VAL A 47 -7.54 -8.15 -0.98
N GLU A 48 -8.09 -8.57 -2.11
CA GLU A 48 -7.45 -9.53 -3.01
C GLU A 48 -6.78 -8.84 -4.19
N VAL A 49 -5.68 -9.42 -4.66
CA VAL A 49 -5.08 -9.06 -5.95
C VAL A 49 -5.84 -9.77 -7.05
N VAL A 50 -6.56 -9.01 -7.88
CA VAL A 50 -7.31 -9.52 -9.02
C VAL A 50 -6.67 -9.01 -10.30
N GLU A 51 -6.20 -9.92 -11.14
CA GLU A 51 -5.55 -9.59 -12.42
C GLU A 51 -4.42 -8.55 -12.29
N GLY A 52 -3.61 -8.67 -11.22
CA GLY A 52 -2.49 -7.77 -10.94
C GLY A 52 -2.86 -6.41 -10.34
N HIS A 53 -4.13 -6.20 -9.97
CA HIS A 53 -4.62 -4.95 -9.40
C HIS A 53 -5.26 -5.16 -8.03
N VAL A 54 -5.23 -4.12 -7.20
CA VAL A 54 -5.95 -4.04 -5.93
C VAL A 54 -6.85 -2.80 -5.93
N SER A 55 -8.01 -2.90 -5.29
CA SER A 55 -8.88 -1.74 -5.03
C SER A 55 -8.66 -1.26 -3.61
N LEU A 56 -8.29 0.02 -3.45
CA LEU A 56 -8.15 0.60 -2.10
C LEU A 56 -9.53 0.76 -1.46
N PRO A 57 -9.77 0.22 -0.25
CA PRO A 57 -10.99 0.48 0.48
C PRO A 57 -11.03 1.95 0.94
N ASP A 58 -12.24 2.49 1.08
CA ASP A 58 -12.46 3.85 1.58
C ASP A 58 -12.28 3.87 3.11
N LEU A 59 -11.04 4.07 3.54
CA LEU A 59 -10.63 4.12 4.94
C LEU A 59 -9.94 5.46 5.24
N PRO A 60 -10.12 6.01 6.44
CA PRO A 60 -9.40 7.21 6.83
C PRO A 60 -7.90 6.97 6.94
N GLY A 61 -7.09 7.95 6.55
CA GLY A 61 -5.63 7.90 6.66
C GLY A 61 -4.99 6.95 5.64
N ILE A 62 -3.94 6.24 6.05
CA ILE A 62 -3.25 5.26 5.19
C ILE A 62 -4.03 3.94 5.12
N GLY A 63 -4.90 3.66 6.11
CA GLY A 63 -5.67 2.43 6.23
C GLY A 63 -4.92 1.28 6.92
N PHE A 64 -3.95 1.59 7.81
CA PHE A 64 -3.22 0.57 8.57
C PHE A 64 -4.14 -0.23 9.50
N GLU A 65 -5.16 0.42 10.04
CA GLU A 65 -6.17 -0.12 10.96
C GLU A 65 -6.90 -1.34 10.40
N ALA A 66 -6.97 -1.47 9.07
CA ALA A 66 -7.66 -2.57 8.41
C ALA A 66 -6.74 -3.75 8.07
N LYS A 67 -5.45 -3.71 8.44
CA LYS A 67 -4.54 -4.85 8.36
C LYS A 67 -4.23 -5.30 9.79
N THR A 68 -4.92 -6.33 10.27
CA THR A 68 -5.02 -6.65 11.70
C THR A 68 -3.67 -6.89 12.37
N ASP A 69 -2.80 -7.65 11.71
CA ASP A 69 -1.46 -7.99 12.21
C ASP A 69 -0.53 -6.77 12.24
N LEU A 70 -0.59 -5.89 11.24
CA LEU A 70 0.18 -4.65 11.23
C LEU A 70 -0.32 -3.66 12.29
N TYR A 71 -1.63 -3.49 12.41
CA TYR A 71 -2.19 -2.53 13.36
C TYR A 71 -1.90 -2.92 14.81
N ALA A 72 -1.85 -4.22 15.12
CA ALA A 72 -1.45 -4.71 16.42
C ALA A 72 -0.05 -4.23 16.82
N GLU A 73 0.93 -4.33 15.92
CA GLU A 73 2.30 -3.84 16.15
C GLU A 73 2.36 -2.32 16.31
N LEU A 74 1.60 -1.57 15.48
CA LEU A 74 1.57 -0.11 15.56
C LEU A 74 0.92 0.39 16.86
N ARG A 75 -0.14 -0.26 17.32
CA ARG A 75 -0.80 0.05 18.60
C ARG A 75 0.14 -0.18 19.78
N ALA A 76 0.88 -1.29 19.78
CA ALA A 76 1.83 -1.62 20.85
C ALA A 76 2.98 -0.61 21.01
N LEU A 77 3.24 0.25 20.01
CA LEU A 77 4.29 1.27 20.09
C LEU A 77 3.86 2.53 20.85
N SER A 78 2.56 2.86 20.82
CA SER A 78 2.04 4.12 21.39
C SER A 78 1.19 3.96 22.64
N ASP A 79 0.80 2.72 22.96
CA ASP A 79 0.07 2.36 24.17
C ASP A 79 1.02 2.15 25.36
#